data_AF-A0A5J5C5M8-F1
#
_entry.id   AF-A0A5J5C5M8-F1
#
_cell.length_a   1.000
_cell.length_b   1.000
_cell.length_c   1.000
_cell.angle_alpha   90.00
_cell.angle_beta   90.00
_cell.angle_gamma   90.00
#
_symmetry.space_group_name_H-M   'P 1'
#
loop_
_entity.id
_entity.type
_entity.pdbx_description
1 polymer ?
#
loop_
_entity_poly.entity_id
_entity_poly.type
_entity_poly.pdbx_seq_one_letter_code
_entity_poly.pdbx_strand_id
1 'polypeptide(L)'
;MPKGAKAWVCIIGIFLDLINNHSWSHPQLCKIPTTLDGPFVPFTAPFDPSLRGKTVDLPDTDPRVQRRVKGFEPEQISVTLSATYDSVWISWITGESQIGYNVKPLDPKTVSSIVRYGQLRFPLTHEARGYSLVYNQFYPFEGLQNYTSGIIHHVRLTGLKPSTLYYYRCGDTSIPAMSDIFFFKTMPVSAPQNYPGRIAIVGDLGLTYNTTTTVSHLNSNKPDLILLIGDVTYANLYLTNGTSADCYTCSFPDTPIHETYQPRWDYWGRFMQNLVSKVPTNGGGREP
;
A
#
# COMPACT_ATOMS: atom_id res chain seq x y z
N MET A 1 -3.50 -15.17 -47.32
CA MET A 1 -4.42 -16.06 -46.58
C MET A 1 -3.85 -16.34 -45.19
N PRO A 2 -4.69 -16.38 -44.15
CA PRO A 2 -4.42 -15.66 -42.92
C PRO A 2 -4.02 -16.50 -41.70
N LYS A 3 -3.50 -15.75 -40.75
CA LYS A 3 -3.12 -15.98 -39.35
C LYS A 3 -4.17 -16.78 -38.55
N GLY A 4 -3.70 -17.78 -37.80
CA GLY A 4 -4.48 -18.44 -36.74
C GLY A 4 -4.30 -17.72 -35.40
N ALA A 5 -5.30 -16.96 -34.99
CA ALA A 5 -5.44 -16.42 -33.64
C ALA A 5 -5.95 -17.52 -32.70
N LYS A 6 -5.24 -17.73 -31.57
CA LYS A 6 -5.73 -18.57 -30.47
C LYS A 6 -6.64 -17.70 -29.59
N ALA A 7 -7.94 -17.93 -29.66
CA ALA A 7 -8.93 -17.36 -28.77
C ALA A 7 -8.88 -18.06 -27.41
N TRP A 8 -8.81 -17.26 -26.35
CA TRP A 8 -8.95 -17.70 -24.97
C TRP A 8 -10.43 -17.89 -24.64
N VAL A 9 -10.77 -19.06 -24.11
CA VAL A 9 -12.11 -19.43 -23.66
C VAL A 9 -12.37 -18.80 -22.29
N CYS A 10 -13.39 -17.94 -22.20
CA CYS A 10 -13.99 -17.52 -20.94
C CYS A 10 -15.04 -18.58 -20.55
N ILE A 11 -14.77 -19.36 -19.50
CA ILE A 11 -15.77 -20.25 -18.89
C ILE A 11 -16.56 -19.43 -17.88
N ILE A 12 -17.79 -19.06 -18.24
CA ILE A 12 -18.81 -18.59 -17.29
C ILE A 12 -19.65 -19.81 -16.94
N GLY A 13 -19.61 -20.24 -15.68
CA GLY A 13 -20.49 -21.28 -15.16
C GLY A 13 -21.91 -20.74 -15.02
N ILE A 14 -22.85 -21.32 -15.76
CA ILE A 14 -24.29 -21.11 -15.61
C ILE A 14 -24.87 -22.45 -15.17
N PHE A 15 -25.44 -22.49 -13.96
CA PHE A 15 -26.28 -23.59 -13.51
C PHE A 15 -27.58 -23.58 -14.32
N LEU A 16 -27.89 -24.71 -14.96
CA LEU A 16 -29.13 -25.00 -15.66
C LEU A 16 -30.19 -25.47 -14.65
N ASP A 17 -31.36 -24.83 -14.63
CA ASP A 17 -32.61 -25.49 -14.26
C ASP A 17 -33.77 -25.00 -15.16
N LEU A 18 -34.16 -25.92 -16.05
CA LEU A 18 -35.47 -26.23 -16.65
C LEU A 18 -36.53 -25.14 -16.95
N ILE A 19 -36.64 -24.84 -18.26
CA ILE A 19 -37.83 -24.83 -19.15
C ILE A 19 -39.14 -24.18 -18.63
N ASN A 20 -39.52 -23.02 -19.20
CA ASN A 20 -40.76 -22.95 -19.99
C ASN A 20 -40.83 -21.74 -20.95
N ASN A 21 -41.46 -22.00 -22.10
CA ASN A 21 -41.58 -21.18 -23.30
C ASN A 21 -41.86 -19.68 -23.08
N HIS A 22 -40.95 -18.81 -23.55
CA HIS A 22 -41.32 -17.51 -24.12
C HIS A 22 -40.23 -17.03 -25.10
N SER A 23 -40.64 -16.77 -26.35
CA SER A 23 -40.02 -15.91 -27.36
C SER A 23 -38.55 -15.49 -27.15
N TRP A 24 -37.66 -16.08 -27.95
CA TRP A 24 -36.28 -15.65 -28.10
C TRP A 24 -36.20 -14.23 -28.67
N SER A 25 -36.04 -13.23 -27.81
CA SER A 25 -35.33 -12.01 -28.18
C SER A 25 -33.83 -12.31 -28.07
N HIS A 26 -33.08 -11.95 -29.12
CA HIS A 26 -31.62 -12.04 -29.10
C HIS A 26 -31.06 -11.41 -27.81
N PRO A 27 -30.04 -12.01 -27.15
CA PRO A 27 -29.36 -11.33 -26.06
C PRO A 27 -28.78 -10.05 -26.66
N GLN A 28 -29.35 -8.90 -26.29
CA GLN A 28 -28.75 -7.61 -26.58
C GLN A 28 -27.33 -7.70 -26.05
N LEU A 29 -26.34 -7.59 -26.94
CA LEU A 29 -24.97 -7.31 -26.55
C LEU A 29 -25.04 -6.18 -25.54
N CYS A 30 -24.70 -6.48 -24.27
CA CYS A 30 -24.76 -5.52 -23.19
C CYS A 30 -23.73 -4.43 -23.54
N LYS A 31 -24.18 -3.35 -24.20
CA LYS A 31 -23.35 -2.22 -24.57
C LYS A 31 -22.91 -1.59 -23.26
N ILE A 32 -21.61 -1.57 -22.99
CA ILE A 32 -21.08 -0.84 -21.84
C ILE A 32 -21.45 0.63 -22.04
N PRO A 33 -22.21 1.24 -21.11
CA PRO A 33 -22.64 2.63 -21.24
C PRO A 33 -21.42 3.57 -21.25
N THR A 34 -21.49 4.65 -22.02
CA THR A 34 -20.39 5.62 -22.15
C THR A 34 -20.86 7.03 -21.81
N THR A 35 -19.98 7.87 -21.28
CA THR A 35 -20.31 9.28 -20.97
C THR A 35 -20.54 10.13 -22.23
N LEU A 36 -20.19 9.63 -23.41
CA LEU A 36 -20.55 10.26 -24.69
C LEU A 36 -22.06 10.24 -24.94
N ASP A 37 -22.78 9.30 -24.31
CA ASP A 37 -24.23 9.17 -24.43
C ASP A 37 -25.00 10.12 -23.47
N GLY A 38 -24.30 10.92 -22.66
CA GLY A 38 -24.88 11.82 -21.65
C GLY A 38 -24.88 11.25 -20.23
N PRO A 39 -25.50 11.94 -19.25
CA PRO A 39 -25.56 11.48 -17.87
C PRO A 39 -26.46 10.24 -17.73
N PHE A 40 -26.05 9.30 -16.87
CA PHE A 40 -26.84 8.13 -16.54
C PHE A 40 -27.94 8.47 -15.53
N VAL A 41 -29.05 7.70 -15.57
CA VAL A 41 -30.08 7.77 -14.52
C VAL A 41 -29.45 7.35 -13.19
N PRO A 42 -29.60 8.14 -12.10
CA PRO A 42 -29.07 7.78 -10.80
C PRO A 42 -29.56 6.40 -10.35
N PHE A 43 -28.63 5.57 -9.90
CA PHE A 43 -28.91 4.23 -9.39
C PHE A 43 -28.39 4.10 -7.97
N THR A 44 -29.22 3.54 -7.08
CA THR A 44 -28.83 3.18 -5.72
C THR A 44 -28.96 1.67 -5.59
N ALA A 45 -27.83 1.00 -5.36
CA ALA A 45 -27.85 -0.42 -5.07
C ALA A 45 -28.60 -0.66 -3.74
N PRO A 46 -29.50 -1.67 -3.66
CA PRO A 46 -30.18 -1.97 -2.42
C PRO A 46 -29.17 -2.38 -1.35
N PHE A 47 -29.43 -1.96 -0.11
CA PHE A 47 -28.63 -2.41 1.03
C PHE A 47 -28.79 -3.92 1.20
N ASP A 48 -27.66 -4.64 1.24
CA ASP A 48 -27.63 -6.07 1.52
C ASP A 48 -27.47 -6.30 3.04
N PRO A 49 -28.53 -6.73 3.75
CA PRO A 49 -28.48 -6.93 5.20
C PRO A 49 -27.59 -8.11 5.62
N SER A 50 -27.15 -8.94 4.68
CA SER A 50 -26.21 -10.03 4.97
C SER A 50 -24.76 -9.54 5.16
N LEU A 51 -24.43 -8.35 4.67
CA LEU A 51 -23.13 -7.72 4.89
C LEU A 51 -23.01 -7.32 6.37
N ARG A 52 -22.13 -7.99 7.11
CA ARG A 52 -21.88 -7.74 8.54
C ARG A 52 -21.47 -6.28 8.78
N GLY A 53 -22.06 -5.65 9.80
CA GLY A 53 -21.86 -4.23 10.10
C GLY A 53 -20.63 -3.85 10.91
N LYS A 54 -19.83 -4.80 11.43
CA LYS A 54 -18.61 -4.49 12.19
C LYS A 54 -17.37 -5.02 11.50
N THR A 55 -16.49 -4.11 11.12
CA THR A 55 -15.13 -4.41 10.67
C THR A 55 -14.30 -4.84 11.86
N VAL A 56 -13.44 -5.86 11.66
CA VAL A 56 -12.53 -6.34 12.70
C VAL A 56 -11.11 -6.04 12.27
N ASP A 57 -10.40 -5.26 13.09
CA ASP A 57 -9.00 -4.92 12.88
C ASP A 57 -8.11 -6.17 12.94
N LEU A 58 -7.07 -6.21 12.11
CA LEU A 58 -6.06 -7.25 12.23
C LEU A 58 -5.35 -7.12 13.58
N PRO A 59 -5.24 -8.22 14.35
CA PRO A 59 -4.54 -8.19 15.62
C PRO A 59 -3.03 -8.05 15.40
N ASP A 60 -2.32 -7.57 16.41
CA ASP A 60 -0.85 -7.51 16.44
C ASP A 60 -0.18 -8.90 16.37
N THR A 61 -0.93 -9.95 16.70
CA THR A 61 -0.55 -11.35 16.56
C THR A 61 -0.63 -11.87 15.13
N ASP A 62 -1.20 -11.14 14.17
CA ASP A 62 -1.23 -11.57 12.78
C ASP A 62 0.21 -11.60 12.21
N PRO A 63 0.68 -12.74 11.67
CA PRO A 63 2.06 -12.88 11.20
C PRO A 63 2.41 -11.90 10.07
N ARG A 64 1.41 -11.32 9.39
CA ARG A 64 1.63 -10.34 8.32
C ARG A 64 2.03 -8.97 8.87
N VAL A 65 1.62 -8.63 10.09
CA VAL A 65 1.93 -7.34 10.75
C VAL A 65 3.10 -7.45 11.72
N GLN A 66 3.49 -8.67 12.08
CA GLN A 66 4.66 -8.92 12.91
C GLN A 66 5.95 -8.58 12.16
N ARG A 67 6.93 -8.13 12.95
CA ARG A 67 8.29 -7.89 12.50
C ARG A 67 8.94 -9.21 12.07
N ARG A 68 9.45 -9.27 10.83
CA ARG A 68 10.01 -10.51 10.23
C ARG A 68 11.51 -10.47 9.94
N VAL A 69 12.12 -9.29 10.01
CA VAL A 69 13.57 -9.09 9.83
C VAL A 69 14.25 -8.83 11.19
N LYS A 70 15.59 -8.81 11.25
CA LYS A 70 16.36 -8.68 12.50
C LYS A 70 17.25 -7.45 12.49
N GLY A 71 17.51 -6.87 13.67
CA GLY A 71 18.42 -5.73 13.82
C GLY A 71 18.01 -4.55 12.93
N PHE A 72 18.92 -4.15 12.04
CA PHE A 72 18.71 -3.05 11.09
C PHE A 72 18.37 -3.52 9.67
N GLU A 73 18.03 -4.79 9.46
CA GLU A 73 17.52 -5.25 8.17
C GLU A 73 16.26 -4.43 7.76
N PRO A 74 16.10 -4.09 6.46
CA PRO A 74 14.97 -3.29 5.99
C PRO A 74 13.60 -3.98 6.11
N GLU A 75 12.61 -3.22 6.58
CA GLU A 75 11.19 -3.55 6.55
C GLU A 75 10.35 -2.39 6.01
N GLN A 76 9.06 -2.62 5.81
CA GLN A 76 8.08 -1.63 5.35
C GLN A 76 8.49 -0.96 4.02
N ILE A 77 9.12 -1.76 3.15
CA ILE A 77 9.69 -1.28 1.90
C ILE A 77 8.57 -0.84 0.95
N SER A 78 8.68 0.38 0.43
CA SER A 78 7.73 0.97 -0.51
C SER A 78 8.41 1.69 -1.67
N VAL A 79 7.71 1.74 -2.80
CA VAL A 79 8.07 2.50 -3.99
C VAL A 79 7.02 3.59 -4.19
N THR A 80 7.46 4.82 -4.41
CA THR A 80 6.57 5.97 -4.66
C THR A 80 7.02 6.71 -5.91
N LEU A 81 6.07 7.23 -6.68
CA LEU A 81 6.39 8.08 -7.83
C LEU A 81 7.08 9.38 -7.40
N SER A 82 7.99 9.86 -8.24
CA SER A 82 8.44 11.25 -8.23
C SER A 82 7.54 12.09 -9.15
N ALA A 83 7.80 13.40 -9.23
CA ALA A 83 7.10 14.31 -10.14
C ALA A 83 7.26 13.95 -11.64
N THR A 84 8.29 13.18 -12.00
CA THR A 84 8.62 12.82 -13.38
C THR A 84 8.74 11.31 -13.55
N TYR A 85 8.44 10.80 -14.75
CA TYR A 85 8.39 9.36 -15.05
C TYR A 85 9.75 8.64 -14.91
N ASP A 86 10.84 9.38 -14.96
CA ASP A 86 12.23 8.90 -14.90
C ASP A 86 12.77 8.82 -13.47
N SER A 87 11.91 9.01 -12.47
CA SER A 87 12.31 9.03 -11.07
C SER A 87 11.27 8.38 -10.16
N VAL A 88 11.77 7.65 -9.16
CA VAL A 88 10.96 7.09 -8.07
C VAL A 88 11.68 7.30 -6.75
N TRP A 89 10.93 7.21 -5.66
CA TRP A 89 11.45 7.09 -4.31
C TRP A 89 11.34 5.65 -3.85
N ILE A 90 12.41 5.16 -3.22
CA ILE A 90 12.42 3.91 -2.46
C ILE A 90 12.53 4.29 -0.99
N SER A 91 11.57 3.83 -0.19
CA SER A 91 11.51 4.11 1.24
C SER A 91 11.44 2.80 2.02
N TRP A 92 12.02 2.79 3.22
CA TRP A 92 11.97 1.64 4.13
C TRP A 92 12.29 2.09 5.56
N ILE A 93 12.07 1.19 6.52
CA ILE A 93 12.40 1.38 7.93
C ILE A 93 13.46 0.36 8.36
N THR A 94 14.38 0.77 9.23
CA THR A 94 15.32 -0.12 9.92
C THR A 94 15.25 0.08 11.44
N GLY A 95 15.53 -0.99 12.20
CA GLY A 95 15.39 -0.97 13.65
C GLY A 95 13.94 -1.06 14.13
N GLU A 96 13.77 -1.30 15.42
CA GLU A 96 12.45 -1.41 16.05
C GLU A 96 11.94 -0.05 16.51
N SER A 97 10.66 0.22 16.24
CA SER A 97 9.94 1.30 16.92
C SER A 97 9.77 0.97 18.39
N GLN A 98 9.60 2.00 19.22
CA GLN A 98 9.38 1.85 20.65
C GLN A 98 8.08 2.55 21.03
N ILE A 99 7.27 1.89 21.85
CA ILE A 99 6.10 2.47 22.49
C ILE A 99 6.18 2.25 24.01
N GLY A 100 5.84 3.27 24.79
CA GLY A 100 5.83 3.21 26.24
C GLY A 100 6.17 4.53 26.89
N TYR A 101 6.40 4.52 28.20
CA TYR A 101 6.63 5.74 28.98
C TYR A 101 8.04 6.33 28.82
N ASN A 102 9.04 5.50 28.49
CA ASN A 102 10.47 5.86 28.45
C ASN A 102 11.13 5.51 27.11
N VAL A 103 10.56 5.99 26.02
CA VAL A 103 11.10 5.76 24.66
C VAL A 103 12.38 6.58 24.43
N LYS A 104 13.32 6.01 23.65
CA LYS A 104 14.58 6.67 23.29
C LYS A 104 14.73 6.71 21.78
N PRO A 105 14.57 7.87 21.13
CA PRO A 105 14.69 7.97 19.69
C PRO A 105 16.05 7.47 19.19
N LEU A 106 16.03 6.70 18.10
CA LEU A 106 17.26 6.24 17.45
C LEU A 106 17.98 7.41 16.78
N ASP A 107 19.31 7.35 16.66
CA ASP A 107 20.05 8.31 15.84
C ASP A 107 20.01 7.85 14.37
N PRO A 108 19.32 8.59 13.47
CA PRO A 108 19.16 8.19 12.08
C PRO A 108 20.49 8.12 11.30
N LYS A 109 21.57 8.74 11.81
CA LYS A 109 22.89 8.71 11.17
C LYS A 109 23.65 7.41 11.37
N THR A 110 23.16 6.52 12.24
CA THR A 110 23.82 5.24 12.55
C THR A 110 23.66 4.19 11.47
N VAL A 111 22.70 4.36 10.54
CA VAL A 111 22.42 3.44 9.43
C VAL A 111 22.33 4.23 8.12
N SER A 112 23.07 3.79 7.11
CA SER A 112 23.11 4.43 5.80
C SER A 112 21.85 4.16 4.96
N SER A 113 21.44 5.13 4.15
CA SER A 113 20.32 5.00 3.21
C SER A 113 20.83 4.71 1.79
N ILE A 114 21.03 3.44 1.42
CA ILE A 114 21.60 3.04 0.12
C ILE A 114 20.59 2.17 -0.66
N VAL A 115 20.46 2.43 -1.96
CA VAL A 115 19.76 1.56 -2.91
C VAL A 115 20.71 1.14 -4.01
N ARG A 116 20.82 -0.17 -4.25
CA ARG A 116 21.46 -0.72 -5.45
C ARG A 116 20.40 -1.20 -6.42
N TYR A 117 20.50 -0.82 -7.70
CA TYR A 117 19.46 -1.09 -8.68
C TYR A 117 20.02 -1.34 -10.10
N GLY A 118 19.19 -1.93 -10.96
CA GLY A 118 19.55 -2.23 -12.34
C GLY A 118 18.41 -2.86 -13.14
N GLN A 119 18.58 -2.93 -14.46
CA GLN A 119 17.63 -3.59 -15.35
C GLN A 119 17.78 -5.12 -15.34
N LEU A 120 18.94 -5.61 -14.91
CA LEU A 120 19.21 -7.01 -14.65
C LEU A 120 19.03 -7.30 -13.16
N ARG A 121 18.52 -8.49 -12.84
CA ARG A 121 18.40 -8.95 -11.45
C ARG A 121 19.77 -9.09 -10.77
N PHE A 122 20.79 -9.45 -11.55
CA PHE A 122 22.19 -9.48 -11.12
C PHE A 122 23.12 -9.30 -12.33
N PRO A 123 24.20 -8.49 -12.22
CA PRO A 123 24.54 -7.61 -11.11
C PRO A 123 23.68 -6.33 -11.07
N LEU A 124 23.44 -5.81 -9.86
CA LEU A 124 22.84 -4.48 -9.66
C LEU A 124 23.97 -3.43 -9.72
N THR A 125 24.12 -2.78 -10.87
CA THR A 125 25.29 -1.96 -11.19
C THR A 125 25.18 -0.49 -10.78
N HIS A 126 23.96 0.01 -10.53
CA HIS A 126 23.75 1.39 -10.11
C HIS A 126 23.58 1.46 -8.59
N GLU A 127 24.02 2.57 -8.01
CA GLU A 127 23.86 2.88 -6.58
C GLU A 127 23.32 4.30 -6.43
N ALA A 128 22.38 4.48 -5.51
CA ALA A 128 21.87 5.79 -5.09
C ALA A 128 21.91 5.88 -3.58
N ARG A 129 22.13 7.10 -3.07
CA ARG A 129 22.13 7.42 -1.64
C ARG A 129 21.05 8.42 -1.34
N GLY A 130 20.49 8.33 -0.15
CA GLY A 130 19.47 9.25 0.32
C GLY A 130 19.71 9.69 1.75
N TYR A 131 18.62 9.99 2.44
CA TYR A 131 18.65 10.48 3.82
C TYR A 131 17.85 9.56 4.73
N SER A 132 17.97 9.80 6.03
CA SER A 132 17.24 9.08 7.07
C SER A 132 16.74 10.05 8.14
N LEU A 133 15.66 9.67 8.83
CA LEU A 133 15.07 10.43 9.93
C LEU A 133 14.36 9.49 10.91
N VAL A 134 13.94 10.03 12.04
CA VAL A 134 13.02 9.40 12.99
C VAL A 134 11.91 10.40 13.29
N TYR A 135 10.71 9.92 13.58
CA TYR A 135 9.64 10.76 14.11
C TYR A 135 9.21 10.26 15.49
N ASN A 136 8.55 11.15 16.22
CA ASN A 136 8.12 10.92 17.59
C ASN A 136 6.66 11.35 17.75
N GLN A 137 5.89 10.56 18.47
CA GLN A 137 4.56 10.94 18.93
C GLN A 137 4.59 10.99 20.46
N PHE A 138 4.70 12.21 20.99
CA PHE A 138 4.82 12.44 22.43
C PHE A 138 3.56 13.09 22.99
N TYR A 139 3.10 12.57 24.13
CA TYR A 139 1.93 13.04 24.85
C TYR A 139 2.33 13.53 26.24
N PRO A 140 2.18 14.83 26.56
CA PRO A 140 2.55 15.39 27.86
C PRO A 140 1.45 15.19 28.92
N PHE A 141 0.81 14.03 28.94
CA PHE A 141 -0.29 13.70 29.86
C PHE A 141 0.05 12.43 30.62
N GLU A 142 -0.23 12.43 31.93
CA GLU A 142 -0.02 11.26 32.78
C GLU A 142 -0.86 10.07 32.27
N GLY A 143 -0.26 8.87 32.24
CA GLY A 143 -0.92 7.65 31.79
C GLY A 143 -0.84 7.38 30.28
N LEU A 144 -0.56 8.39 29.45
CA LEU A 144 -0.41 8.21 28.00
C LEU A 144 1.00 7.71 27.64
N GLN A 145 1.07 6.80 26.67
CA GLN A 145 2.32 6.23 26.18
C GLN A 145 2.88 7.04 25.00
N ASN A 146 4.19 7.20 24.96
CA ASN A 146 4.93 7.85 23.89
C ASN A 146 5.37 6.83 22.85
N TYR A 147 5.58 7.28 21.61
CA TYR A 147 6.15 6.47 20.53
C TYR A 147 7.33 7.17 19.86
N THR A 148 8.33 6.38 19.46
CA THR A 148 9.39 6.79 18.53
C THR A 148 9.57 5.71 17.46
N SER A 149 9.74 6.13 16.21
CA SER A 149 9.82 5.23 15.08
C SER A 149 11.16 4.48 15.02
N GLY A 150 11.22 3.44 14.17
CA GLY A 150 12.50 3.01 13.60
C GLY A 150 13.13 4.13 12.76
N ILE A 151 14.33 3.89 12.23
CA ILE A 151 14.98 4.83 11.31
C ILE A 151 14.29 4.70 9.95
N ILE A 152 13.68 5.79 9.50
CA ILE A 152 12.99 5.89 8.20
C ILE A 152 14.00 6.38 7.17
N HIS A 153 14.07 5.70 6.03
CA HIS A 153 15.01 6.00 4.94
C HIS A 153 14.26 6.38 3.67
N HIS A 154 14.79 7.37 2.95
CA HIS A 154 14.25 7.79 1.65
C HIS A 154 15.39 7.95 0.64
N VAL A 155 15.33 7.20 -0.46
CA VAL A 155 16.31 7.29 -1.55
C VAL A 155 15.60 7.56 -2.87
N ARG A 156 16.00 8.63 -3.54
CA ARG A 156 15.49 8.98 -4.86
C ARG A 156 16.35 8.32 -5.94
N LEU A 157 15.71 7.53 -6.80
CA LEU A 157 16.29 7.05 -8.04
C LEU A 157 15.94 8.01 -9.17
N THR A 158 16.90 8.31 -10.04
CA THR A 158 16.74 9.25 -11.16
C THR A 158 17.36 8.67 -12.44
N GLY A 159 17.05 9.28 -13.59
CA GLY A 159 17.56 8.84 -14.90
C GLY A 159 17.05 7.45 -15.30
N LEU A 160 15.88 7.04 -14.79
CA LEU A 160 15.29 5.75 -15.11
C LEU A 160 14.64 5.79 -16.50
N LYS A 161 14.77 4.71 -17.26
CA LYS A 161 14.04 4.58 -18.52
C LYS A 161 12.55 4.41 -18.23
N PRO A 162 11.66 5.04 -19.01
CA PRO A 162 10.21 4.87 -18.88
C PRO A 162 9.78 3.44 -19.21
N SER A 163 8.61 3.02 -18.70
CA SER A 163 8.02 1.70 -18.99
C SER A 163 8.96 0.50 -18.80
N THR A 164 9.93 0.62 -17.89
CA THR A 164 11.05 -0.32 -17.77
C THR A 164 11.05 -0.99 -16.40
N LEU A 165 11.31 -2.30 -16.38
CA LEU A 165 11.48 -3.07 -15.15
C LEU A 165 12.87 -2.78 -14.56
N TYR A 166 12.90 -2.41 -13.28
CA TYR A 166 14.10 -2.28 -12.49
C TYR A 166 14.04 -3.23 -11.29
N TYR A 167 15.16 -3.92 -11.04
CA TYR A 167 15.40 -4.65 -9.81
C TYR A 167 16.16 -3.76 -8.83
N TYR A 168 15.90 -3.90 -7.54
CA TYR A 168 16.58 -3.13 -6.51
C TYR A 168 16.69 -3.90 -5.20
N ARG A 169 17.63 -3.47 -4.37
CA ARG A 169 17.69 -3.78 -2.94
C ARG A 169 18.09 -2.53 -2.18
N CYS A 170 17.56 -2.36 -0.97
CA CYS A 170 17.82 -1.20 -0.11
C CYS A 170 18.49 -1.63 1.20
N GLY A 171 19.02 -0.67 1.95
CA GLY A 171 19.62 -0.89 3.27
C GLY A 171 20.97 -0.20 3.42
N ASP A 172 21.85 -0.80 4.22
CA ASP A 172 23.21 -0.32 4.44
C ASP A 172 24.22 -1.40 3.99
N THR A 173 25.12 -1.04 3.09
CA THR A 173 26.15 -1.94 2.56
C THR A 173 27.35 -2.15 3.49
N SER A 174 27.50 -1.33 4.53
CA SER A 174 28.60 -1.40 5.51
C SER A 174 28.33 -2.38 6.66
N ILE A 175 27.07 -2.77 6.86
CA ILE A 175 26.62 -3.76 7.83
C ILE A 175 25.82 -4.85 7.09
N PRO A 176 25.60 -6.05 7.67
CA PRO A 176 24.78 -7.08 7.03
C PRO A 176 23.28 -6.74 7.13
N ALA A 177 22.87 -5.62 6.54
CA ALA A 177 21.52 -5.07 6.62
C ALA A 177 21.02 -4.59 5.25
N MET A 178 21.18 -5.44 4.24
CA MET A 178 20.59 -5.23 2.91
C MET A 178 19.34 -6.09 2.76
N SER A 179 18.31 -5.54 2.11
CA SER A 179 17.09 -6.27 1.80
C SER A 179 17.34 -7.39 0.77
N ASP A 180 16.35 -8.28 0.66
CA ASP A 180 16.15 -9.09 -0.55
C ASP A 180 16.01 -8.21 -1.80
N ILE A 181 16.09 -8.85 -2.98
CA ILE A 181 15.89 -8.17 -4.26
C ILE A 181 14.39 -8.04 -4.55
N PHE A 182 13.94 -6.80 -4.69
CA PHE A 182 12.62 -6.41 -5.16
C PHE A 182 12.69 -5.91 -6.61
N PHE A 183 11.53 -5.59 -7.19
CA PHE A 183 11.45 -5.01 -8.51
C PHE A 183 10.26 -4.05 -8.61
N PHE A 184 10.36 -3.06 -9.48
CA PHE A 184 9.25 -2.18 -9.84
C PHE A 184 9.33 -1.84 -11.34
N LYS A 185 8.22 -1.35 -11.90
CA LYS A 185 8.17 -0.84 -13.27
C LYS A 185 7.96 0.67 -13.25
N THR A 186 8.77 1.41 -14.00
CA THR A 186 8.61 2.86 -14.15
C THR A 186 7.36 3.21 -14.97
N MET A 187 6.83 4.40 -14.72
CA MET A 187 5.72 4.95 -15.50
C MET A 187 6.12 5.16 -16.97
N PRO A 188 5.16 5.13 -17.89
CA PRO A 188 5.41 5.54 -19.26
C PRO A 188 5.72 7.04 -19.34
N VAL A 189 6.31 7.46 -20.46
CA VAL A 189 6.48 8.90 -20.76
C VAL A 189 5.13 9.58 -20.79
N SER A 190 5.01 10.73 -20.13
CA SER A 190 3.83 11.58 -20.19
C SER A 190 3.58 12.05 -21.63
N ALA A 191 2.64 11.42 -22.33
CA ALA A 191 2.24 11.77 -23.69
C ALA A 191 0.77 11.39 -23.92
N PRO A 192 0.06 12.02 -24.89
CA PRO A 192 -1.39 11.84 -25.06
C PRO A 192 -1.83 10.41 -25.45
N GLN A 193 -0.90 9.52 -25.82
CA GLN A 193 -1.18 8.13 -26.18
C GLN A 193 -0.50 7.12 -25.24
N ASN A 194 0.15 7.60 -24.17
CA ASN A 194 0.95 6.77 -23.27
C ASN A 194 0.38 6.84 -21.85
N TYR A 195 -0.22 5.72 -21.42
CA TYR A 195 -0.85 5.61 -20.12
C TYR A 195 -0.37 4.35 -19.40
N PRO A 196 -0.29 4.36 -18.06
CA PRO A 196 -0.22 3.11 -17.32
C PRO A 196 -1.45 2.25 -17.68
N GLY A 197 -1.27 0.93 -17.74
CA GLY A 197 -2.34 0.03 -18.14
C GLY A 197 -3.47 0.01 -17.13
N ARG A 198 -3.13 0.02 -15.83
CA ARG A 198 -4.11 0.02 -14.73
C ARG A 198 -3.66 0.93 -13.60
N ILE A 199 -4.54 1.85 -13.22
CA ILE A 199 -4.41 2.67 -12.01
C ILE A 199 -5.45 2.17 -11.02
N ALA A 200 -4.99 1.65 -9.88
CA ALA A 200 -5.86 1.35 -8.75
C ALA A 200 -6.11 2.62 -7.94
N ILE A 201 -7.35 2.83 -7.51
CA ILE A 201 -7.74 3.94 -6.64
C ILE A 201 -8.42 3.34 -5.42
N VAL A 202 -7.91 3.66 -4.24
CA VAL A 202 -8.45 3.24 -2.95
C VAL A 202 -8.32 4.37 -1.94
N GLY A 203 -9.22 4.40 -0.96
CA GLY A 203 -9.18 5.29 0.19
C GLY A 203 -9.67 4.54 1.42
N ASP A 204 -9.51 5.15 2.59
CA ASP A 204 -10.13 4.68 3.84
C ASP A 204 -9.79 3.21 4.14
N LEU A 205 -8.52 2.84 3.90
CA LEU A 205 -8.13 1.42 3.92
C LEU A 205 -8.20 0.84 5.33
N GLY A 206 -7.62 1.55 6.30
CA GLY A 206 -7.35 1.00 7.63
C GLY A 206 -6.52 -0.29 7.58
N LEU A 207 -6.70 -1.14 8.60
CA LEU A 207 -6.04 -2.44 8.66
C LEU A 207 -6.95 -3.48 9.33
N THR A 208 -7.96 -3.91 8.56
CA THR A 208 -9.00 -4.86 8.96
C THR A 208 -8.97 -6.11 8.07
N TYR A 209 -9.75 -7.14 8.41
CA TYR A 209 -9.93 -8.28 7.50
C TYR A 209 -10.53 -7.85 6.15
N ASN A 210 -11.40 -6.85 6.12
CA ASN A 210 -11.96 -6.30 4.87
C ASN A 210 -10.86 -5.64 4.03
N THR A 211 -9.94 -4.91 4.67
CA THR A 211 -8.76 -4.35 4.01
C THR A 211 -7.95 -5.45 3.32
N THR A 212 -7.82 -6.63 3.95
CA THR A 212 -7.11 -7.76 3.32
C THR A 212 -7.77 -8.26 2.06
N THR A 213 -9.11 -8.28 2.01
CA THR A 213 -9.88 -8.59 0.81
C THR A 213 -9.64 -7.53 -0.25
N THR A 214 -9.76 -6.24 0.08
CA THR A 214 -9.49 -5.13 -0.85
C THR A 214 -8.10 -5.24 -1.46
N VAL A 215 -7.06 -5.45 -0.64
CA VAL A 215 -5.68 -5.60 -1.09
C VAL A 215 -5.46 -6.88 -1.90
N SER A 216 -6.18 -7.97 -1.60
CA SER A 216 -6.17 -9.19 -2.43
C SER A 216 -6.76 -8.93 -3.83
N HIS A 217 -7.86 -8.17 -3.91
CA HIS A 217 -8.44 -7.74 -5.18
C HIS A 217 -7.50 -6.80 -5.96
N LEU A 218 -6.80 -5.88 -5.28
CA LEU A 218 -5.77 -5.04 -5.91
C LEU A 218 -4.66 -5.90 -6.52
N ASN A 219 -4.08 -6.83 -5.75
CA ASN A 219 -3.04 -7.73 -6.24
C ASN A 219 -3.49 -8.53 -7.47
N SER A 220 -4.72 -9.06 -7.45
CA SER A 220 -5.29 -9.85 -8.54
C SER A 220 -5.45 -9.03 -9.83
N ASN A 221 -5.73 -7.74 -9.70
CA ASN A 221 -5.87 -6.81 -10.82
C ASN A 221 -4.54 -6.29 -11.37
N LYS A 222 -3.40 -6.53 -10.69
CA LYS A 222 -2.05 -6.17 -11.16
C LYS A 222 -1.94 -4.70 -11.62
N PRO A 223 -2.22 -3.72 -10.75
CA PRO A 223 -2.09 -2.31 -11.09
C PRO A 223 -0.63 -1.93 -11.39
N ASP A 224 -0.44 -0.97 -12.28
CA ASP A 224 0.85 -0.32 -12.52
C ASP A 224 1.10 0.81 -11.50
N LEU A 225 0.04 1.39 -10.94
CA LEU A 225 0.06 2.49 -9.98
C LEU A 225 -1.10 2.34 -8.98
N ILE A 226 -0.86 2.67 -7.71
CA ILE A 226 -1.90 2.80 -6.68
C ILE A 226 -2.01 4.25 -6.25
N LEU A 227 -3.21 4.81 -6.34
CA LEU A 227 -3.59 6.06 -5.71
C LEU A 227 -4.30 5.73 -4.40
N LEU A 228 -3.63 6.04 -3.29
CA LEU A 228 -4.21 6.00 -1.95
C LEU A 228 -4.72 7.40 -1.60
N ILE A 229 -6.01 7.51 -1.27
CA ILE A 229 -6.69 8.79 -1.04
C ILE A 229 -7.19 8.82 0.41
N GLY A 230 -6.46 9.52 1.27
CA GLY A 230 -6.85 9.73 2.67
C GLY A 230 -6.79 8.47 3.54
N ASP A 231 -6.96 8.67 4.84
CA ASP A 231 -7.26 7.65 5.85
C ASP A 231 -6.58 6.29 5.66
N VAL A 232 -5.29 6.25 6.01
CA VAL A 232 -4.43 5.11 5.73
C VAL A 232 -4.59 4.00 6.78
N THR A 233 -4.34 4.30 8.05
CA THR A 233 -4.16 3.28 9.10
C THR A 233 -5.22 3.30 10.19
N TYR A 234 -5.91 4.42 10.34
CA TYR A 234 -6.79 4.72 11.48
C TYR A 234 -6.11 4.51 12.85
N ALA A 235 -4.81 4.82 12.96
CA ALA A 235 -4.09 4.80 14.24
C ALA A 235 -4.75 5.70 15.32
N ASN A 236 -5.54 6.69 14.91
CA ASN A 236 -6.32 7.60 15.74
C ASN A 236 -7.69 7.04 16.18
N LEU A 237 -8.03 5.79 15.87
CA LEU A 237 -9.15 5.07 16.50
C LEU A 237 -8.74 4.31 17.77
N TYR A 238 -7.49 4.53 18.21
CA TYR A 238 -6.87 3.84 19.32
C TYR A 238 -6.36 4.82 20.38
N LEU A 239 -6.47 4.41 21.63
CA LEU A 239 -5.71 4.98 22.74
C LEU A 239 -4.24 4.58 22.63
N THR A 240 -3.36 5.35 23.28
CA THR A 240 -1.92 5.08 23.33
C THR A 240 -1.56 3.71 23.95
N ASN A 241 -2.47 3.12 24.73
CA ASN A 241 -2.29 1.78 25.31
C ASN A 241 -2.73 0.63 24.40
N GLY A 242 -3.19 0.93 23.17
CA GLY A 242 -3.63 -0.06 22.18
C GLY A 242 -5.11 -0.43 22.25
N THR A 243 -5.89 0.12 23.17
CA THR A 243 -7.35 -0.06 23.20
C THR A 243 -7.99 0.68 22.03
N SER A 244 -8.85 0.01 21.26
CA SER A 244 -9.51 0.58 20.08
C SER A 244 -11.01 0.73 20.23
N ALA A 245 -11.60 1.56 19.36
CA ALA A 245 -13.04 1.66 19.19
C ALA A 245 -13.43 1.99 17.75
N ASP A 246 -14.63 1.54 17.33
CA ASP A 246 -15.21 1.87 16.02
C ASP A 246 -15.47 3.38 15.87
N CYS A 247 -15.69 4.08 16.99
CA CYS A 247 -15.86 5.52 17.05
C CYS A 247 -15.09 6.06 18.26
N TYR A 248 -14.01 6.80 18.01
CA TYR A 248 -13.17 7.37 19.06
C TYR A 248 -13.96 8.32 19.96
N THR A 249 -14.64 9.31 19.39
CA THR A 249 -15.39 10.32 20.15
C THR A 249 -16.58 9.74 20.91
N CYS A 250 -17.16 8.63 20.44
CA CYS A 250 -18.25 7.95 21.11
C CYS A 250 -17.78 7.13 22.32
N SER A 251 -16.56 6.60 22.27
CA SER A 251 -16.06 5.61 23.24
C SER A 251 -15.07 6.20 24.24
N PHE A 252 -14.35 7.25 23.82
CA PHE A 252 -13.30 7.91 24.60
C PHE A 252 -13.53 9.43 24.69
N PRO A 253 -14.73 9.90 25.10
CA PRO A 253 -15.05 11.33 25.13
C PRO A 253 -14.19 12.12 26.13
N ASP A 254 -13.67 11.44 27.17
CA ASP A 254 -12.99 12.07 28.30
C ASP A 254 -11.45 12.05 28.18
N THR A 255 -10.89 11.59 27.05
CA THR A 255 -9.43 11.60 26.85
C THR A 255 -8.92 13.05 26.78
N PRO A 256 -7.75 13.36 27.37
CA PRO A 256 -7.23 14.73 27.42
C PRO A 256 -6.85 15.29 26.04
N ILE A 257 -6.68 14.41 25.05
CA ILE A 257 -6.39 14.72 23.65
C ILE A 257 -6.89 13.57 22.78
N HIS A 258 -7.08 13.80 21.48
CA HIS A 258 -7.27 12.72 20.52
C HIS A 258 -5.97 11.90 20.39
N GLU A 259 -5.94 10.75 21.06
CA GLU A 259 -4.81 9.83 21.12
C GLU A 259 -4.59 9.08 19.79
N THR A 260 -3.41 8.45 19.68
CA THR A 260 -3.09 7.55 18.58
C THR A 260 -2.25 6.37 19.06
N TYR A 261 -2.43 5.21 18.43
CA TYR A 261 -1.55 4.04 18.60
C TYR A 261 -0.67 3.85 17.37
N GLN A 262 0.47 4.52 17.38
CA GLN A 262 1.42 4.57 16.25
C GLN A 262 1.88 3.20 15.72
N PRO A 263 1.99 2.11 16.52
CA PRO A 263 2.29 0.78 15.96
C PRO A 263 1.32 0.32 14.87
N ARG A 264 0.11 0.88 14.75
CA ARG A 264 -0.78 0.62 13.59
C ARG A 264 -0.17 1.06 12.25
N TRP A 265 0.67 2.10 12.23
CA TRP A 265 1.46 2.48 11.05
C TRP A 265 2.49 1.42 10.69
N ASP A 266 3.24 0.93 11.68
CA ASP A 266 4.21 -0.16 11.47
C ASP A 266 3.53 -1.44 10.94
N TYR A 267 2.38 -1.79 11.53
CA TYR A 267 1.60 -2.96 11.12
C TYR A 267 1.11 -2.83 9.68
N TRP A 268 0.60 -1.65 9.32
CA TRP A 268 0.12 -1.36 7.97
C TRP A 268 1.27 -1.42 6.96
N GLY A 269 2.41 -0.80 7.26
CA GLY A 269 3.59 -0.82 6.40
C GLY A 269 4.10 -2.24 6.14
N ARG A 270 4.17 -3.08 7.18
CA ARG A 270 4.58 -4.49 7.06
C ARG A 270 3.58 -5.31 6.26
N PHE A 271 2.28 -5.09 6.47
CA PHE A 271 1.21 -5.75 5.72
C PHE A 271 1.26 -5.37 4.23
N MET A 272 1.42 -4.08 3.93
CA MET A 272 1.38 -3.55 2.57
C MET A 272 2.65 -3.78 1.77
N GLN A 273 3.80 -3.96 2.42
CA GLN A 273 5.12 -4.13 1.78
C GLN A 273 5.08 -5.10 0.58
N ASN A 274 4.34 -6.22 0.69
CA ASN A 274 4.25 -7.21 -0.38
C ASN A 274 3.74 -6.64 -1.72
N LEU A 275 2.89 -5.61 -1.66
CA LEU A 275 2.32 -4.89 -2.80
C LEU A 275 3.15 -3.63 -3.11
N VAL A 276 3.36 -2.76 -2.13
CA VAL A 276 3.92 -1.41 -2.37
C VAL A 276 5.43 -1.41 -2.60
N SER A 277 6.15 -2.49 -2.27
CA SER A 277 7.55 -2.67 -2.69
C SER A 277 7.69 -2.91 -4.20
N LYS A 278 6.59 -3.19 -4.91
CA LYS A 278 6.58 -3.54 -6.35
C LYS A 278 5.76 -2.61 -7.21
N VAL A 279 4.67 -2.07 -6.66
CA VAL A 279 3.76 -1.16 -7.35
C VAL A 279 3.92 0.23 -6.76
N PRO A 280 4.34 1.23 -7.56
CA PRO A 280 4.45 2.60 -7.09
C PRO A 280 3.15 3.13 -6.51
N THR A 281 3.25 3.88 -5.41
CA THR A 281 2.17 4.67 -4.81
C THR A 281 2.37 6.17 -5.04
N ASN A 282 1.33 6.98 -4.77
CA ASN A 282 1.37 8.45 -4.87
C ASN A 282 1.83 9.18 -3.59
N GLY A 283 2.10 8.49 -2.47
CA GLY A 283 2.22 9.13 -1.15
C GLY A 283 3.35 8.63 -0.25
N GLY A 284 4.61 8.91 -0.59
CA GLY A 284 5.77 8.49 0.23
C GLY A 284 6.89 9.52 0.37
N GLY A 285 6.62 10.80 0.07
CA GLY A 285 7.64 11.87 0.09
C GLY A 285 7.49 12.89 1.22
N ARG A 286 6.38 12.87 1.96
CA ARG A 286 6.11 13.71 3.14
C ARG A 286 5.15 12.94 4.04
N GLU A 287 5.70 12.18 4.97
CA GLU A 287 4.98 11.84 6.19
C GLU A 287 4.94 13.08 7.10
N PRO A 288 3.94 13.20 7.99
CA PRO A 288 3.68 14.40 8.80
C PRO A 288 4.81 14.82 9.74
#